data_AF-A0A9P3L1A5-F1
#
_entry.id   AF-A0A9P3L1A5-F1
#
_cell.length_a   1.000
_cell.length_b   1.000
_cell.length_c   1.000
_cell.angle_alpha   90.00
_cell.angle_beta   90.00
_cell.angle_gamma   90.00
#
_symmetry.space_group_name_H-M   'P 1'
#
loop_
_entity.id
_entity.type
_entity.pdbx_description
1 polymer ?
#
loop_
_entity_poly.entity_id
_entity_poly.type
_entity_poly.pdbx_seq_one_letter_code
_entity_poly.pdbx_strand_id
1 'polypeptide(L)' 'MGEKSDHVHITAITDALAIPIRIVYLDRSAGQANFHEFLPEESVRATPAMTLLYRPRHYDILYPKQK' A
#
# COMPACT_ATOMS: atom_id res chain seq x y z
N MET A 1 16.03 -3.62 -16.60
CA MET A 1 15.36 -2.58 -15.80
C MET A 1 13.86 -2.68 -16.05
N GLY A 2 13.13 -3.23 -15.08
CA GLY A 2 11.69 -3.55 -15.23
C GLY A 2 11.28 -4.69 -14.30
N GLU A 3 11.92 -4.77 -13.12
CA GLU A 3 11.57 -5.78 -12.13
C GLU A 3 10.32 -5.30 -11.40
N LYS A 4 9.34 -6.18 -11.27
CA LYS A 4 8.09 -5.84 -10.59
C LYS A 4 8.39 -5.74 -9.10
N SER A 5 8.13 -4.58 -8.51
CA SER A 5 8.19 -4.44 -7.06
C SER A 5 7.04 -5.24 -6.44
N ASP A 6 7.35 -6.46 -5.98
CA ASP A 6 6.48 -7.24 -5.11
C ASP A 6 6.52 -6.72 -3.66
N HIS A 7 5.78 -7.37 -2.76
CA HIS A 7 5.56 -6.94 -1.38
C HIS A 7 6.86 -6.66 -0.59
N VAL A 8 7.95 -7.37 -0.88
CA VAL A 8 9.25 -7.17 -0.21
C VAL A 8 9.80 -5.76 -0.41
N HIS A 9 9.65 -5.20 -1.61
CA HIS A 9 10.12 -3.84 -1.92
C HIS A 9 9.29 -2.78 -1.19
N ILE A 10 8.00 -3.05 -1.00
CA ILE A 10 7.07 -2.15 -0.31
C ILE A 10 7.34 -2.18 1.19
N THR A 11 7.61 -3.35 1.77
CA THR A 11 8.07 -3.45 3.16
C THR A 11 9.40 -2.73 3.35
N ALA A 12 10.37 -2.94 2.46
CA ALA A 12 11.69 -2.32 2.57
C ALA A 12 11.64 -0.79 2.48
N ILE A 13 10.82 -0.22 1.58
CA ILE A 13 10.68 1.24 1.47
C ILE A 13 9.86 1.84 2.61
N THR A 14 8.86 1.10 3.12
CA THR A 14 8.08 1.48 4.30
C THR A 14 8.99 1.60 5.51
N ASP A 15 9.88 0.63 5.70
CA ASP A 15 10.84 0.59 6.80
C ASP A 15 11.93 1.66 6.63
N ALA A 16 12.55 1.74 5.45
CA ALA A 16 13.62 2.71 5.18
C ALA A 16 13.17 4.18 5.25
N LEU A 17 11.91 4.47 4.87
CA LEU A 17 11.36 5.83 4.94
C LEU A 17 10.56 6.10 6.21
N ALA A 18 10.30 5.09 7.03
CA ALA A 18 9.39 5.16 8.18
C ALA A 18 8.00 5.74 7.83
N ILE A 19 7.51 5.51 6.61
CA ILE A 19 6.19 5.99 6.14
C ILE A 19 5.21 4.82 6.10
N PRO A 20 4.07 4.88 6.82
CA PRO A 20 3.05 3.84 6.75
C PRO A 20 2.34 3.84 5.38
N ILE A 21 2.33 2.68 4.72
CA ILE A 21 1.73 2.49 3.39
C ILE A 21 0.58 1.48 3.48
N ARG A 22 -0.59 1.84 2.95
CA ARG A 22 -1.72 0.93 2.79
C ARG A 22 -1.85 0.49 1.34
N ILE A 23 -1.95 -0.80 1.07
CA ILE A 23 -2.24 -1.34 -0.26
C ILE A 23 -3.65 -1.91 -0.27
N VAL A 24 -4.45 -1.50 -1.24
CA VAL A 24 -5.80 -1.98 -1.50
C VAL A 24 -5.76 -2.89 -2.73
N TYR A 25 -6.17 -4.15 -2.58
CA TYR A 25 -6.22 -5.13 -3.64
C TYR A 25 -7.59 -5.07 -4.31
N LEU A 26 -7.59 -4.71 -5.60
CA LEU A 26 -8.78 -4.79 -6.43
C LEU A 26 -8.89 -6.19 -7.02
N ASP A 27 -9.62 -7.07 -6.34
CA ASP A 27 -9.98 -8.39 -6.87
C ASP A 27 -11.37 -8.34 -7.55
N ARG A 28 -11.66 -9.28 -8.44
CA ARG A 28 -12.97 -9.42 -9.11
C ARG A 28 -14.04 -10.02 -8.19
N SER A 29 -13.72 -10.37 -6.96
CA SER A 29 -14.70 -10.81 -5.97
C SER A 29 -15.74 -9.72 -5.70
N ALA A 30 -17.01 -10.12 -5.64
CA ALA A 30 -18.16 -9.24 -5.52
C ALA A 30 -18.34 -8.65 -4.09
N GLY A 31 -17.23 -8.26 -3.44
CA GLY A 31 -17.17 -7.89 -2.03
C GLY A 31 -16.32 -6.65 -1.72
N GLN A 32 -15.95 -6.48 -0.45
CA GLN A 32 -15.08 -5.39 -0.01
C GLN A 32 -13.66 -5.58 -0.53
N ALA A 33 -13.02 -4.49 -0.97
CA ALA A 33 -11.63 -4.51 -1.39
C ALA A 33 -10.74 -4.87 -0.20
N ASN A 34 -9.92 -5.93 -0.34
CA ASN A 34 -8.97 -6.31 0.69
C ASN A 34 -7.89 -5.23 0.82
N PHE A 35 -7.52 -4.86 2.04
CA PHE A 35 -6.40 -3.94 2.27
C PHE A 35 -5.35 -4.60 3.16
N HIS A 36 -4.09 -4.27 2.87
CA HIS A 36 -2.92 -4.67 3.66
C HIS A 36 -2.17 -3.41 4.07
N GLU A 37 -1.90 -3.29 5.36
CA GLU A 37 -1.20 -2.13 5.93
C GLU A 37 0.22 -2.55 6.25
N PHE A 38 1.18 -1.84 5.65
CA PHE A 38 2.59 -1.93 5.98
C PHE A 38 2.90 -0.81 6.95
N LEU A 39 3.25 -1.19 8.17
CA LEU A 39 3.61 -0.28 9.25
C LEU A 39 5.11 -0.43 9.52
N PRO A 40 5.88 0.67 9.56
CA PRO A 40 7.24 0.66 10.09
C PRO A 40 7.24 0.24 11.56
N GLU A 41 8.30 -0.46 12.01
CA GLU A 41 8.43 -0.89 13.40
C GLU A 41 8.35 0.28 14.40
N GLU A 42 8.85 1.46 14.02
CA GLU A 42 8.81 2.65 14.87
C GLU A 42 7.42 3.32 14.97
N SER A 43 6.52 3.10 14.01
CA SER A 43 5.25 3.83 13.95
C SER A 43 4.07 2.91 14.27
N VAL A 44 3.88 2.63 15.56
CA VAL A 44 2.92 1.64 16.07
C VAL A 44 1.44 2.03 15.83
N ARG A 45 1.12 3.31 15.52
CA ARG A 45 -0.27 3.79 15.32
C ARG A 45 -0.41 4.99 14.37
N ALA A 46 0.31 4.99 13.26
CA ALA A 46 0.20 6.08 12.29
C ALA A 46 -0.95 5.80 11.31
N THR A 47 -1.77 6.82 11.04
CA THR A 47 -2.73 6.77 9.92
C THR A 47 -1.91 6.64 8.62
N PRO A 48 -2.27 5.72 7.71
CA PRO A 48 -1.48 5.50 6.51
C PRO A 48 -1.41 6.79 5.71
N ALA A 49 -0.18 7.28 5.52
CA ALA A 49 0.08 8.53 4.83
C ALA A 49 -0.11 8.37 3.32
N MET A 50 0.06 7.15 2.82
CA MET A 50 -0.17 6.81 1.42
C MET A 50 -1.03 5.56 1.30
N THR A 51 -1.99 5.63 0.36
CA THR A 51 -2.81 4.48 -0.04
C THR A 51 -2.51 4.17 -1.50
N LEU A 52 -2.17 2.91 -1.79
CA LEU A 52 -1.91 2.40 -3.12
C LEU A 52 -3.01 1.43 -3.52
N LEU A 53 -3.49 1.49 -4.75
CA LEU A 53 -4.35 0.48 -5.36
C LEU A 53 -3.49 -0.50 -6.14
N TYR A 54 -3.51 -1.76 -5.75
CA TYR A 54 -2.89 -2.84 -6.50
C TYR A 54 -3.88 -3.46 -7.48
N ARG A 55 -3.48 -3.46 -8.75
CA ARG A 55 -4.11 -4.19 -9.86
C ARG A 55 -3.06 -5.14 -10.45
N PRO A 56 -3.44 -6.19 -11.18
CA PRO A 56 -2.47 -7.10 -11.78
C PRO A 56 -1.40 -6.33 -12.57
N ARG A 57 -0.16 -6.34 -12.06
CA ARG A 57 1.04 -5.64 -12.60
C ARG A 57 1.08 -4.10 -12.46
N HIS A 58 0.19 -3.47 -11.70
CA HIS A 58 0.13 -2.02 -11.61
C HIS A 58 -0.19 -1.53 -10.20
N TYR A 59 0.46 -0.46 -9.78
CA TYR A 59 0.15 0.28 -8.56
C TYR A 59 -0.30 1.69 -8.93
N ASP A 60 -1.47 2.11 -8.43
CA ASP A 60 -1.96 3.48 -8.55
C ASP A 60 -1.99 4.15 -7.18
N ILE A 61 -1.77 5.46 -7.14
CA ILE A 61 -1.87 6.22 -5.88
C ILE A 61 -3.32 6.65 -5.68
N LEU A 62 -3.90 6.27 -4.54
CA LEU A 62 -5.24 6.71 -4.13
C LEU A 62 -5.12 7.92 -3.22
N TYR A 63 -5.82 8.99 -3.59
CA TYR A 63 -5.97 10.17 -2.74
C TYR A 63 -7.32 10.10 -2.02
N PRO A 64 -7.36 10.37 -0.70
CA PRO A 64 -8.62 10.47 0.02
C PRO A 64 -9.43 11.61 -0.59
N LYS A 65 -10.74 11.38 -0.75
CA LYS A 65 -11.65 12.42 -1.19
C LYS A 65 -11.65 13.52 -0.13
N GLN A 66 -11.15 14.71 -0.47
CA GLN A 66 -11.32 15.89 0.37
C GLN A 66 -12.82 16.19 0.43
N LYS A 67 -13.36 16.26 1.65
CA LYS A 67 -14.76 16.64 1.89
C LYS A 67 -14.95 18.14 1.70
#